data_AF-A0AA37L5L8-F1
#
_entry.id   AF-A0AA37L5L8-F1
#
_cell.length_a   1.000
_cell.length_b   1.000
_cell.length_c   1.000
_cell.angle_alpha   90.00
_cell.angle_beta   90.00
_cell.angle_gamma   90.00
#
_symmetry.space_group_name_H-M   'P 1'
#
loop_
_entity.id
_entity.type
_entity.pdbx_description
1 polymer ?
#
loop_
_entity_poly.entity_id
_entity_poly.type
_entity_poly.pdbx_seq_one_letter_code
_entity_poly.pdbx_strand_id
1 'polypeptide(L)'
;MRKEEAALNEVTTMQSLEGDRFHADNVCNQCGHFGHWLGDCIFPDDGGFTMGCPIHNAKSHTWDDCPDAKKMSLERKIMYLILRRRNKPAIQSTQPWIELVKLALEQGLEEYCWGPSVWTREFVMKMVRGPRAGHPWLNFNYGRQLVSTLPKDPKTMDDPGVLVEKRLLWDQVRKPRLQKEKHSYDR
;
A
#
# COMPACT_ATOMS: atom_id res chain seq x y z
N MET A 1 -0.94 15.26 -12.78
CA MET A 1 0.21 15.37 -11.85
C MET A 1 1.45 15.57 -12.72
N ARG A 2 2.29 16.58 -12.50
CA ARG A 2 3.50 16.72 -13.31
C ARG A 2 4.52 15.64 -12.92
N LYS A 3 5.28 15.11 -13.88
CA LYS A 3 6.28 14.05 -13.68
C LYS A 3 7.25 14.37 -12.52
N GLU A 4 7.62 15.65 -12.38
CA GLU A 4 8.51 16.14 -11.32
C GLU A 4 7.84 16.09 -9.93
N GLU A 5 6.57 16.48 -9.81
CA GLU A 5 5.81 16.40 -8.54
C GLU A 5 5.61 14.94 -8.09
N ALA A 6 5.38 14.04 -9.06
CA ALA A 6 5.29 12.62 -8.81
C ALA A 6 6.64 12.05 -8.35
N ALA A 7 7.75 12.41 -9.01
CA ALA A 7 9.08 11.92 -8.65
C ALA A 7 9.54 12.41 -7.27
N LEU A 8 9.14 13.63 -6.88
CA LEU A 8 9.55 14.25 -5.61
C LEU A 8 8.66 13.85 -4.42
N ASN A 9 7.52 13.18 -4.65
CA ASN A 9 6.54 12.86 -3.61
C ASN A 9 6.09 14.09 -2.78
N GLU A 10 6.09 15.27 -3.39
CA GLU A 10 5.65 16.54 -2.78
C GLU A 10 4.12 16.68 -2.73
N VAL A 11 3.41 15.58 -2.90
CA VAL A 11 1.96 15.53 -2.74
C VAL A 11 1.60 15.25 -1.28
N THR A 12 0.67 16.04 -0.74
CA THR A 12 -0.07 15.59 0.44
C THR A 12 -0.91 14.37 0.05
N THR A 13 -1.27 13.51 1.01
CA THR A 13 -2.18 12.40 0.69
C THR A 13 -3.52 12.91 0.13
N MET A 14 -3.91 14.15 0.46
CA MET A 14 -5.12 14.86 0.02
C MET A 14 -5.05 15.34 -1.45
N GLN A 15 -3.88 15.78 -1.92
CA GLN A 15 -3.70 16.26 -3.31
C GLN A 15 -3.76 15.14 -4.36
N SER A 16 -3.88 13.89 -3.94
CA SER A 16 -4.00 12.73 -4.84
C SER A 16 -5.44 12.27 -5.11
N LEU A 17 -6.50 12.98 -4.68
CA LEU A 17 -7.82 12.35 -4.50
C LEU A 17 -9.09 13.09 -4.91
N GLU A 18 -9.94 12.29 -5.56
CA GLU A 18 -11.40 12.32 -5.47
C GLU A 18 -11.89 11.98 -4.05
N GLY A 19 -12.91 12.70 -3.56
CA GLY A 19 -13.77 12.29 -2.44
C GLY A 19 -13.35 12.70 -1.02
N ASP A 20 -14.13 12.25 -0.05
CA ASP A 20 -14.11 12.62 1.37
C ASP A 20 -13.14 11.77 2.23
N ARG A 21 -12.15 11.10 1.63
CA ARG A 21 -11.31 10.07 2.29
C ARG A 21 -10.47 10.55 3.49
N PHE A 22 -10.26 11.87 3.65
CA PHE A 22 -9.60 12.48 4.81
C PHE A 22 -10.54 13.32 5.69
N HIS A 23 -11.84 13.13 5.55
CA HIS A 23 -12.80 13.77 6.45
C HIS A 23 -12.49 13.40 7.91
N ALA A 24 -12.60 14.37 8.81
CA ALA A 24 -12.27 14.19 10.23
C ALA A 24 -13.06 13.04 10.87
N ASP A 25 -14.31 12.85 10.45
CA ASP A 25 -15.21 11.82 10.98
C ASP A 25 -14.97 10.42 10.40
N ASN A 26 -14.09 10.27 9.40
CA ASN A 26 -13.77 8.96 8.87
C ASN A 26 -13.03 8.10 9.89
N VAL A 27 -13.52 6.89 10.14
CA VAL A 27 -12.81 5.89 10.94
C VAL A 27 -12.09 4.90 10.03
N CYS A 28 -10.77 4.82 10.15
CA CYS A 28 -9.96 3.91 9.37
C CYS A 28 -10.18 2.45 9.82
N ASN A 29 -10.67 1.58 8.93
CA ASN A 29 -10.91 0.18 9.29
C ASN A 29 -9.62 -0.64 9.47
N GLN A 30 -8.43 -0.11 9.13
CA GLN A 30 -7.15 -0.76 9.41
C GLN A 30 -6.69 -0.54 10.85
N CYS A 31 -6.59 0.73 11.29
CA CYS A 31 -6.00 1.11 12.57
C CYS A 31 -6.99 1.65 13.62
N GLY A 32 -8.23 1.93 13.23
CA GLY A 32 -9.27 2.49 14.11
C GLY A 32 -9.17 3.98 14.38
N HIS A 33 -8.17 4.69 13.83
CA HIS A 33 -8.03 6.13 14.02
C HIS A 33 -8.90 6.95 13.06
N PHE A 34 -9.24 8.16 13.51
CA PHE A 34 -10.02 9.13 12.74
C PHE A 34 -9.23 9.82 11.61
N GLY A 35 -9.93 10.50 10.71
CA GLY A 35 -9.34 11.42 9.74
C GLY A 35 -8.81 10.80 8.45
N HIS A 36 -8.95 9.49 8.24
CA HIS A 36 -8.52 8.85 6.99
C HIS A 36 -9.21 7.50 6.73
N TRP A 37 -9.20 7.05 5.47
CA TRP A 37 -9.60 5.70 5.10
C TRP A 37 -8.42 4.73 5.11
N LEU A 38 -8.73 3.44 5.22
CA LEU A 38 -7.77 2.32 5.15
C LEU A 38 -6.80 2.41 3.97
N GLY A 39 -7.29 2.85 2.79
CA GLY A 39 -6.46 2.98 1.58
C GLY A 39 -5.28 3.94 1.74
N ASP A 40 -5.30 4.82 2.75
CA ASP A 40 -4.25 5.79 3.07
C ASP A 40 -3.47 5.47 4.34
N CYS A 41 -3.94 4.47 5.09
CA CYS A 41 -3.38 4.09 6.37
C CYS A 41 -1.92 3.65 6.21
N ILE A 42 -1.04 4.12 7.10
CA ILE A 42 0.37 3.70 7.14
C ILE A 42 0.65 2.66 8.22
N PHE A 43 -0.38 2.27 8.99
CA PHE A 43 -0.28 1.27 10.04
C PHE A 43 -0.35 -0.14 9.44
N PRO A 44 0.69 -0.98 9.58
CA PRO A 44 0.70 -2.33 9.05
C PRO A 44 -0.07 -3.33 9.95
N ASP A 45 -0.48 -4.45 9.38
CA ASP A 45 -0.92 -5.64 10.09
C ASP A 45 0.28 -6.47 10.58
N ASP A 46 0.03 -7.57 11.29
CA ASP A 46 1.07 -8.48 11.80
C ASP A 46 1.92 -9.11 10.68
N GLY A 47 1.44 -9.10 9.44
CA GLY A 47 2.11 -9.60 8.26
C GLY A 47 3.00 -8.58 7.56
N GLY A 48 2.92 -7.30 7.94
CA GLY A 48 3.62 -6.19 7.29
C GLY A 48 2.86 -5.55 6.13
N PHE A 49 1.56 -5.80 6.01
CA PHE A 49 0.67 -5.31 4.95
C PHE A 49 -0.43 -4.40 5.51
N THR A 50 -1.24 -3.82 4.64
CA THR A 50 -2.53 -3.23 5.02
C THR A 50 -3.65 -4.17 4.61
N MET A 51 -4.41 -4.68 5.57
CA MET A 51 -5.45 -5.69 5.33
C MET A 51 -6.83 -5.07 5.17
N GLY A 52 -7.49 -5.31 4.03
CA GLY A 52 -8.86 -4.90 3.76
C GLY A 52 -9.01 -4.35 2.34
N CYS A 53 -10.17 -3.78 2.05
CA CYS A 53 -10.47 -3.13 0.79
C CYS A 53 -10.18 -1.62 0.88
N PRO A 54 -9.22 -1.08 0.09
CA PRO A 54 -8.90 0.34 0.08
C PRO A 54 -9.98 1.18 -0.61
N ILE A 55 -10.84 0.57 -1.44
CA ILE A 55 -11.93 1.26 -2.13
C ILE A 55 -13.04 1.62 -1.14
N HIS A 56 -13.45 0.66 -0.31
CA HIS A 56 -14.63 0.80 0.56
C HIS A 56 -14.30 1.15 2.02
N ASN A 57 -13.02 1.34 2.35
CA ASN A 57 -12.56 1.44 3.72
C ASN A 57 -13.14 0.31 4.59
N ALA A 58 -13.02 -0.95 4.16
CA ALA A 58 -13.71 -2.08 4.79
C ALA A 58 -12.76 -3.27 5.01
N LYS A 59 -13.05 -4.09 6.03
CA LYS A 59 -12.39 -5.39 6.27
C LYS A 59 -13.29 -6.60 6.00
N SER A 60 -14.55 -6.37 5.60
CA SER A 60 -15.49 -7.44 5.23
C SER A 60 -15.11 -8.16 3.93
N HIS A 61 -14.27 -7.54 3.10
CA HIS A 61 -13.68 -8.11 1.90
C HIS A 61 -12.28 -7.52 1.68
N THR A 62 -11.45 -8.23 0.92
CA THR A 62 -10.11 -7.79 0.54
C THR A 62 -10.11 -7.08 -0.82
N TRP A 63 -8.95 -6.56 -1.24
CA TRP A 63 -8.76 -6.09 -2.61
C TRP A 63 -9.10 -7.19 -3.64
N ASP A 64 -8.65 -8.41 -3.41
CA ASP A 64 -8.82 -9.54 -4.35
C ASP A 64 -10.30 -9.95 -4.50
N ASP A 65 -11.07 -9.81 -3.44
CA ASP A 65 -12.49 -10.18 -3.39
C ASP A 65 -13.41 -9.04 -3.87
N CYS A 66 -12.88 -7.83 -4.04
CA CYS A 66 -13.69 -6.65 -4.30
C CYS A 66 -14.29 -6.66 -5.72
N PRO A 67 -15.63 -6.60 -5.88
CA PRO A 67 -16.27 -6.58 -7.21
C PRO A 67 -15.90 -5.32 -8.00
N ASP A 68 -15.70 -4.20 -7.33
CA ASP A 68 -15.35 -2.94 -7.98
C ASP A 68 -13.89 -2.93 -8.44
N ALA A 69 -12.98 -3.52 -7.64
CA ALA A 69 -11.59 -3.70 -8.07
C ALA A 69 -11.49 -4.58 -9.33
N LYS A 70 -12.34 -5.61 -9.45
CA LYS A 70 -12.36 -6.50 -10.64
C LYS A 70 -12.76 -5.77 -11.91
N LYS A 71 -13.69 -4.81 -11.82
CA LYS A 71 -14.18 -3.99 -12.94
C LYS A 71 -13.36 -2.72 -13.19
N MET A 72 -12.39 -2.44 -12.33
CA MET A 72 -11.62 -1.20 -12.34
C MET A 72 -10.62 -1.15 -13.51
N SER A 73 -10.45 0.03 -14.12
CA SER A 73 -9.41 0.28 -15.13
C SER A 73 -8.01 0.09 -14.55
N LEU A 74 -7.03 -0.14 -15.43
CA LEU A 74 -5.64 -0.27 -15.00
C LEU A 74 -5.13 1.00 -14.30
N GLU A 75 -5.43 2.20 -14.80
CA GLU A 75 -4.97 3.44 -14.16
C GLU A 75 -5.51 3.56 -12.74
N ARG A 76 -6.79 3.24 -12.53
CA ARG A 76 -7.38 3.29 -11.19
C ARG A 76 -6.78 2.22 -10.26
N LYS A 77 -6.44 1.03 -10.77
CA LYS A 77 -5.72 0.01 -9.97
C LYS A 77 -4.33 0.50 -9.56
N ILE A 78 -3.57 1.08 -10.48
CA ILE A 78 -2.26 1.70 -10.20
C ILE A 78 -2.41 2.82 -9.17
N MET A 79 -3.43 3.66 -9.30
CA MET A 79 -3.71 4.71 -8.35
C MET A 79 -3.90 4.15 -6.94
N TYR A 80 -4.76 3.14 -6.75
CA TYR A 80 -5.03 2.57 -5.43
C TYR A 80 -3.85 1.80 -4.82
N LEU A 81 -3.11 1.04 -5.63
CA LEU A 81 -2.12 0.09 -5.12
C LEU A 81 -0.68 0.59 -5.17
N ILE A 82 -0.37 1.56 -6.03
CA ILE A 82 0.98 2.11 -6.21
C ILE A 82 1.02 3.56 -5.75
N LEU A 83 0.36 4.45 -6.47
CA LEU A 83 0.48 5.90 -6.28
C LEU A 83 0.12 6.33 -4.85
N ARG A 84 -1.00 5.82 -4.34
CA ARG A 84 -1.46 6.14 -2.98
C ARG A 84 -0.68 5.44 -1.89
N ARG A 85 0.02 4.36 -2.25
CA ARG A 85 0.78 3.51 -1.34
C ARG A 85 2.29 3.80 -1.35
N ARG A 86 2.73 4.83 -2.08
CA ARG A 86 4.12 5.33 -2.02
C ARG A 86 4.54 5.61 -0.59
N ASN A 87 5.69 5.07 -0.20
CA ASN A 87 6.21 5.11 1.18
C ASN A 87 5.19 4.61 2.23
N LYS A 88 4.37 3.61 1.90
CA LYS A 88 3.43 2.96 2.83
C LYS A 88 3.49 1.44 2.68
N PRO A 89 2.98 0.67 3.66
CA PRO A 89 2.83 -0.79 3.50
C PRO A 89 1.96 -1.13 2.30
N ALA A 90 2.26 -2.24 1.62
CA ALA A 90 1.44 -2.73 0.52
C ALA A 90 0.03 -3.14 1.00
N ILE A 91 -0.99 -2.92 0.18
CA ILE A 91 -2.30 -3.54 0.40
C ILE A 91 -2.12 -5.05 0.26
N GLN A 92 -2.69 -5.81 1.19
CA GLN A 92 -2.62 -7.26 1.17
C GLN A 92 -3.37 -7.81 -0.05
N SER A 93 -2.65 -8.54 -0.91
CA SER A 93 -3.17 -9.20 -2.11
C SER A 93 -2.42 -10.51 -2.37
N THR A 94 -3.07 -11.42 -3.07
CA THR A 94 -2.49 -12.64 -3.66
C THR A 94 -1.66 -12.36 -4.91
N GLN A 95 -1.81 -11.18 -5.52
CA GLN A 95 -1.00 -10.71 -6.65
C GLN A 95 0.06 -9.70 -6.18
N PRO A 96 1.28 -9.75 -6.72
CA PRO A 96 2.30 -8.80 -6.34
C PRO A 96 2.04 -7.45 -7.00
N TRP A 97 2.11 -6.37 -6.24
CA TRP A 97 1.86 -5.03 -6.77
C TRP A 97 2.80 -4.65 -7.92
N ILE A 98 3.99 -5.27 -8.01
CA ILE A 98 4.96 -5.02 -9.08
C ILE A 98 4.42 -5.43 -10.47
N GLU A 99 3.46 -6.36 -10.51
CA GLU A 99 2.78 -6.75 -11.75
C GLU A 99 2.04 -5.55 -12.37
N LEU A 100 1.44 -4.68 -11.55
CA LEU A 100 0.79 -3.46 -12.04
C LEU A 100 1.80 -2.47 -12.63
N VAL A 101 3.03 -2.42 -12.09
CA VAL A 101 4.09 -1.57 -12.64
C VAL A 101 4.55 -2.09 -14.00
N LYS A 102 4.68 -3.41 -14.15
CA LYS A 102 4.97 -4.03 -15.44
C LYS A 102 3.89 -3.71 -16.47
N LEU A 103 2.61 -3.90 -16.11
CA LEU A 103 1.48 -3.57 -16.99
C LEU A 103 1.45 -2.07 -17.33
N ALA A 104 1.81 -1.20 -16.37
CA ALA A 104 1.89 0.23 -16.62
C ALA A 104 2.94 0.57 -17.70
N LEU A 105 4.14 -0.03 -17.62
CA LEU A 105 5.19 0.14 -18.61
C LEU A 105 4.76 -0.35 -20.00
N GLU A 106 4.09 -1.49 -20.06
CA GLU A 106 3.59 -2.06 -21.32
C GLU A 106 2.50 -1.20 -21.99
N GLN A 107 1.76 -0.39 -21.20
CA GLN A 107 0.66 0.44 -21.69
C GLN A 107 0.98 1.94 -21.75
N GLY A 108 2.23 2.35 -21.50
CA GLY A 108 2.63 3.76 -21.53
C GLY A 108 2.07 4.59 -20.35
N LEU A 109 1.80 3.94 -19.22
CA LEU A 109 1.27 4.53 -17.98
C LEU A 109 2.34 4.67 -16.89
N GLU A 110 3.62 4.63 -17.27
CA GLU A 110 4.73 4.64 -16.31
C GLU A 110 4.81 5.93 -15.48
N GLU A 111 4.22 7.02 -15.96
CA GLU A 111 4.11 8.30 -15.24
C GLU A 111 3.54 8.14 -13.82
N TYR A 112 2.62 7.19 -13.63
CA TYR A 112 1.99 6.91 -12.33
C TYR A 112 2.88 6.11 -11.38
N CYS A 113 3.92 5.46 -11.90
CA CYS A 113 4.80 4.55 -11.16
C CYS A 113 6.13 5.19 -10.74
N TRP A 114 6.46 6.40 -11.21
CA TRP A 114 7.71 7.09 -10.88
C TRP A 114 7.83 7.50 -9.41
N GLY A 115 9.04 7.44 -8.88
CA GLY A 115 9.39 7.86 -7.52
C GLY A 115 9.42 6.69 -6.53
N PRO A 116 9.66 6.98 -5.23
CA PRO A 116 9.62 5.96 -4.18
C PRO A 116 8.29 5.21 -4.21
N SER A 117 8.36 3.90 -4.40
CA SER A 117 7.16 3.06 -4.51
C SER A 117 6.71 2.56 -3.13
N VAL A 118 5.86 1.54 -3.15
CA VAL A 118 5.33 0.85 -1.98
C VAL A 118 6.48 0.27 -1.13
N TRP A 119 6.34 0.22 0.19
CA TRP A 119 7.30 -0.47 1.04
C TRP A 119 7.22 -1.98 0.84
N THR A 120 8.38 -2.63 0.81
CA THR A 120 8.48 -4.08 0.95
C THR A 120 8.03 -4.51 2.34
N ARG A 121 7.49 -5.72 2.41
CA ARG A 121 7.14 -6.38 3.66
C ARG A 121 8.34 -6.44 4.61
N GLU A 122 9.53 -6.76 4.10
CA GLU A 122 10.76 -6.86 4.90
C GLU A 122 11.09 -5.53 5.58
N PHE A 123 10.97 -4.42 4.83
CA PHE A 123 11.18 -3.08 5.36
C PHE A 123 10.16 -2.72 6.45
N VAL A 124 8.88 -3.02 6.23
CA VAL A 124 7.82 -2.83 7.23
C VAL A 124 8.09 -3.65 8.49
N MET A 125 8.40 -4.94 8.34
CA MET A 125 8.63 -5.83 9.48
C MET A 125 9.87 -5.43 10.28
N LYS A 126 10.90 -4.87 9.63
CA LYS A 126 12.05 -4.29 10.33
C LYS A 126 11.62 -3.13 11.24
N MET A 127 10.74 -2.24 10.76
CA MET A 127 10.21 -1.14 11.57
C MET A 127 9.33 -1.66 12.73
N VAL A 128 8.43 -2.60 12.46
CA VAL A 128 7.53 -3.19 13.48
C VAL A 128 8.31 -3.81 14.63
N ARG A 129 9.40 -4.54 14.33
CA ARG A 129 10.28 -5.17 15.33
C ARG A 129 11.23 -4.17 16.00
N GLY A 130 11.38 -2.99 15.43
CA GLY A 130 12.22 -1.92 15.96
C GLY A 130 11.57 -1.17 17.13
N PRO A 131 12.30 -0.21 17.72
CA PRO A 131 11.79 0.58 18.83
C PRO A 131 10.60 1.46 18.40
N ARG A 132 9.64 1.64 19.31
CA ARG A 132 8.40 2.42 19.06
C ARG A 132 8.66 3.85 18.59
N ALA A 133 9.74 4.48 19.05
CA ALA A 133 10.13 5.82 18.60
C ALA A 133 10.38 5.90 17.07
N GLY A 134 10.68 4.77 16.42
CA GLY A 134 10.85 4.65 14.97
C GLY A 134 9.58 4.25 14.22
N HIS A 135 8.41 4.22 14.84
CA HIS A 135 7.15 3.84 14.20
C HIS A 135 6.47 5.06 13.58
N PRO A 136 6.54 5.25 12.24
CA PRO A 136 6.00 6.46 11.60
C PRO A 136 4.47 6.60 11.77
N TRP A 137 3.75 5.48 11.89
CA TRP A 137 2.29 5.44 12.08
C TRP A 137 1.78 5.99 13.41
N LEU A 138 2.65 6.25 14.39
CA LEU A 138 2.23 6.84 15.66
C LEU A 138 2.04 8.36 15.57
N ASN A 139 2.77 9.04 14.69
CA ASN A 139 2.84 10.51 14.64
C ASN A 139 2.45 11.11 13.28
N PHE A 140 2.07 10.27 12.31
CA PHE A 140 1.74 10.76 10.98
C PHE A 140 0.37 11.43 10.94
N ASN A 141 0.33 12.68 10.48
CA ASN A 141 -0.90 13.47 10.35
C ASN A 141 -1.45 13.33 8.92
N TYR A 142 -2.38 12.39 8.76
CA TYR A 142 -3.02 12.10 7.48
C TYR A 142 -3.70 13.33 6.88
N GLY A 143 -3.58 13.49 5.55
CA GLY A 143 -4.14 14.62 4.81
C GLY A 143 -3.36 15.93 4.94
N ARG A 144 -2.47 16.07 5.94
CA ARG A 144 -1.71 17.30 6.20
C ARG A 144 -0.21 17.15 5.96
N GLN A 145 0.39 16.04 6.37
CA GLN A 145 1.82 15.77 6.14
C GLN A 145 2.06 15.24 4.72
N LEU A 146 3.21 15.59 4.16
CA LEU A 146 3.65 15.10 2.85
C LEU A 146 4.02 13.62 2.94
N VAL A 147 3.70 12.84 1.91
CA VAL A 147 4.10 11.42 1.84
C VAL A 147 5.63 11.26 1.79
N SER A 148 6.35 12.28 1.30
CA SER A 148 7.81 12.31 1.29
C SER A 148 8.46 12.35 2.68
N THR A 149 7.73 12.70 3.75
CA THR A 149 8.26 12.68 5.13
C THR A 149 8.31 11.27 5.73
N LEU A 150 7.64 10.30 5.09
CA LEU A 150 7.69 8.90 5.50
C LEU A 150 9.03 8.28 5.11
N PRO A 151 9.51 7.26 5.86
CA PRO A 151 10.70 6.51 5.50
C PRO A 151 10.65 6.01 4.05
N LYS A 152 11.80 6.01 3.38
CA LYS A 152 11.94 5.50 2.02
C LYS A 152 12.53 4.09 2.08
N ASP A 153 11.89 3.13 1.43
CA ASP A 153 12.42 1.77 1.33
C ASP A 153 13.46 1.72 0.20
N PRO A 154 14.76 1.51 0.50
CA PRO A 154 15.81 1.50 -0.52
C PRO A 154 15.58 0.48 -1.63
N LYS A 155 14.79 -0.57 -1.40
CA LYS A 155 14.50 -1.60 -2.41
C LYS A 155 13.50 -1.14 -3.46
N THR A 156 12.78 -0.05 -3.22
CA THR A 156 11.70 0.45 -4.09
C THR A 156 11.90 1.90 -4.55
N MET A 157 13.15 2.37 -4.55
CA MET A 157 13.57 3.72 -4.92
C MET A 157 13.98 3.89 -6.39
N ASP A 158 14.23 2.80 -7.11
CA ASP A 158 14.72 2.85 -8.49
C ASP A 158 13.59 3.12 -9.50
N ASP A 159 13.98 3.40 -10.74
CA ASP A 159 13.08 3.56 -11.88
C ASP A 159 12.14 2.36 -12.04
N PRO A 160 10.87 2.56 -12.48
CA PRO A 160 9.90 1.48 -12.64
C PRO A 160 10.42 0.29 -13.46
N GLY A 161 11.19 0.56 -14.53
CA GLY A 161 11.81 -0.47 -15.37
C GLY A 161 12.86 -1.31 -14.64
N VAL A 162 13.57 -0.73 -13.66
CA VAL A 162 14.52 -1.48 -12.82
C VAL A 162 13.77 -2.27 -11.75
N LEU A 163 12.68 -1.70 -11.20
CA LEU A 163 11.88 -2.38 -10.18
C LEU A 163 11.28 -3.68 -10.70
N VAL A 164 10.77 -3.72 -11.93
CA VAL A 164 10.14 -4.94 -12.48
C VAL A 164 11.13 -6.10 -12.64
N GLU A 165 12.43 -5.82 -12.77
CA GLU A 165 13.48 -6.85 -12.84
C GLU A 165 13.87 -7.43 -11.46
N LYS A 166 13.44 -6.78 -10.36
CA LYS A 166 13.78 -7.25 -9.01
C LYS A 166 12.88 -8.40 -8.59
N ARG A 167 13.38 -9.63 -8.72
CA ARG A 167 12.70 -10.86 -8.29
C ARG A 167 12.05 -10.77 -6.89
N LEU A 168 12.72 -10.14 -5.92
CA LEU A 168 12.19 -10.00 -4.56
C LEU A 168 10.83 -9.26 -4.48
N LEU A 169 10.53 -8.38 -5.45
CA LEU A 169 9.27 -7.63 -5.50
C LEU A 169 8.11 -8.49 -6.00
N TRP A 170 8.40 -9.52 -6.78
CA TRP A 170 7.40 -10.51 -7.21
C TRP A 170 6.95 -11.44 -6.08
N ASP A 171 7.78 -11.59 -5.05
CA ASP A 171 7.45 -12.37 -3.84
C ASP A 171 6.63 -11.58 -2.81
N GLN A 172 6.29 -10.30 -3.08
CA GLN A 172 5.54 -9.41 -2.19
C GLN A 172 4.03 -9.70 -2.21
N VAL A 173 3.68 -10.95 -1.94
CA VAL A 173 2.30 -11.45 -1.91
C VAL A 173 1.91 -11.97 -0.54
N ARG A 174 0.61 -11.98 -0.26
CA ARG A 174 0.06 -12.70 0.88
C ARG A 174 0.20 -14.20 0.63
N LYS A 175 1.04 -14.87 1.43
CA LYS A 175 1.06 -16.34 1.47
C LYS A 175 -0.15 -16.85 2.26
N PRO A 176 -0.92 -17.82 1.75
CA PRO A 176 -1.94 -18.49 2.54
C PRO A 176 -1.32 -19.03 3.84
N ARG A 177 -1.99 -18.84 4.98
CA ARG A 177 -1.61 -19.60 6.18
C ARG A 177 -1.86 -21.07 5.86
N LEU A 178 -0.80 -21.88 5.81
CA LEU A 178 -0.94 -23.33 5.89
C LEU A 178 -1.82 -23.61 7.11
N GLN A 179 -2.99 -24.22 6.91
CA GLN A 179 -3.79 -24.69 8.03
C GLN A 179 -2.91 -25.68 8.77
N LYS A 180 -2.56 -25.38 10.02
CA LYS A 180 -2.01 -26.41 10.90
C LYS A 180 -3.06 -27.51 10.95
N GLU A 181 -2.71 -28.69 10.46
CA GLU A 181 -3.54 -29.88 10.55
C GLU A 181 -4.04 -29.97 11.99
N LYS A 182 -5.36 -29.92 12.16
CA LYS A 182 -5.99 -30.22 13.45
C LYS A 182 -5.65 -31.68 13.73
N HIS A 183 -4.66 -31.93 14.59
CA HIS A 183 -4.53 -33.23 15.23
C HIS A 183 -5.79 -33.43 16.07
N SER A 184 -6.74 -34.23 15.55
CA SER A 184 -7.83 -34.75 16.34
C SER A 184 -7.23 -35.68 17.39
N TYR A 185 -7.23 -35.24 18.65
CA TYR A 185 -7.17 -36.17 19.75
C TYR A 185 -8.56 -36.77 19.88
N ASP A 186 -8.76 -37.93 19.28
CA ASP A 186 -9.88 -38.80 19.64
C ASP A 186 -9.65 -39.32 21.07
N ARG A 187 -10.68 -39.17 21.91
CA ARG A 187 -10.82 -39.83 23.21
C ARG A 187 -11.84 -40.94 23.08
#